data_AF-A0A968PI15-F1
#
_entry.id   AF-A0A968PI15-F1
#
_cell.length_a   1.000
_cell.length_b   1.000
_cell.length_c   1.000
_cell.angle_alpha   90.00
_cell.angle_beta   90.00
_cell.angle_gamma   90.00
#
_symmetry.space_group_name_H-M   'P 1'
#
loop_
_entity.id
_entity.type
_entity.pdbx_description
1 polymer ?
#
loop_
_entity_poly.entity_id
_entity_poly.type
_entity_poly.pdbx_seq_one_letter_code
_entity_poly.pdbx_strand_id
1 'polypeptide(L)'
;MSFDWQKYLSLAKELSGKPVQGEESREAKLRSAISRAYYAVFHIAKDHASSSPNPPDASTEATHKNVREWFKASPDKRVKRIGEDLGRLRVNRNRADYNDDMGLLRELQKTTDEALKTAEYIITNIHSLSNKR
;
A
#
# COMPACT_ATOMS: atom_id res chain seq x y z
N MET A 1 -17.69 14.37 4.75
CA MET A 1 -16.24 14.60 4.53
C MET A 1 -15.60 13.26 4.20
N SER A 2 -14.86 13.15 3.10
CA SER A 2 -14.04 11.97 2.82
C SER A 2 -12.66 12.12 3.46
N PHE A 3 -12.11 11.03 3.98
CA PHE A 3 -10.73 11.02 4.48
C PHE A 3 -9.75 11.10 3.30
N ASP A 4 -8.70 11.91 3.43
CA ASP A 4 -7.61 11.95 2.47
C ASP A 4 -6.63 10.79 2.74
N TRP A 5 -6.75 9.74 1.95
CA TRP A 5 -5.94 8.53 2.09
C TRP A 5 -4.44 8.75 1.86
N GLN A 6 -4.01 9.83 1.19
CA GLN A 6 -2.59 10.15 1.06
C GLN A 6 -1.96 10.49 2.41
N LYS A 7 -2.75 10.98 3.38
CA LYS A 7 -2.27 11.25 4.73
C LYS A 7 -1.75 10.01 5.44
N TYR A 8 -2.22 8.81 5.08
CA TYR A 8 -1.64 7.58 5.60
C TYR A 8 -0.24 7.30 5.05
N LEU A 9 0.07 7.69 3.81
CA LEU A 9 1.45 7.60 3.32
C LEU A 9 2.36 8.61 4.04
N SER A 10 1.87 9.82 4.29
CA SER A 10 2.62 10.80 5.10
C SER A 10 2.91 10.28 6.50
N LEU A 11 1.89 9.73 7.18
CA LEU A 11 2.06 9.11 8.50
C LEU A 11 3.04 7.93 8.45
N ALA A 12 2.98 7.09 7.42
CA ALA A 12 3.91 5.97 7.25
C ALA A 12 5.38 6.45 7.20
N LYS A 13 5.65 7.53 6.47
CA LYS A 13 6.98 8.15 6.40
C LYS A 13 7.43 8.67 7.76
N GLU A 14 6.56 9.37 8.48
CA GLU A 14 6.86 9.88 9.82
C GLU A 14 7.21 8.78 10.82
N LEU A 15 6.49 7.65 10.77
CA LEU A 15 6.73 6.50 11.62
C LEU A 15 8.07 5.83 11.29
N SER A 16 8.44 5.75 10.01
CA SER A 16 9.69 5.13 9.56
C SER A 16 10.95 5.96 9.84
N GLY A 17 10.83 7.29 9.86
CA GLY A 17 11.97 8.21 9.84
C GLY A 17 12.47 8.68 11.20
N LYS A 18 11.75 8.42 12.31
CA LYS A 18 12.12 8.92 13.64
C LYS A 18 12.89 7.85 14.43
N PRO A 19 14.15 8.07 14.80
CA PRO A 19 14.83 7.24 15.80
C PRO A 19 13.99 7.23 17.08
N VAL A 20 13.76 6.04 17.63
CA VAL A 20 13.07 5.87 18.92
C VAL A 20 14.03 5.24 19.90
N GLN A 21 13.88 5.57 21.17
CA GLN A 21 14.53 4.82 22.24
C GLN A 21 13.87 3.45 22.35
N GLY A 22 14.68 2.40 22.34
CA GLY A 22 14.25 1.01 22.48
C GLY A 22 13.90 0.32 21.15
N GLU A 23 14.23 -0.98 21.08
CA GLU A 23 14.00 -1.83 19.90
C GLU A 23 12.52 -2.13 19.66
N GLU A 24 11.73 -2.37 20.72
CA GLU A 24 10.29 -2.67 20.61
C GLU A 24 9.49 -1.49 20.04
N SER A 25 9.81 -0.26 20.47
CA SER A 25 9.17 0.95 19.93
C SER A 25 9.49 1.15 18.45
N ARG A 26 10.67 0.71 18.02
CA ARG A 26 11.07 0.76 16.61
C ARG A 26 10.33 -0.28 15.77
N GLU A 27 10.23 -1.52 16.23
CA GLU A 27 9.46 -2.55 15.53
C GLU A 27 8.01 -2.13 15.30
N ALA A 28 7.33 -1.67 16.36
CA ALA A 28 5.93 -1.26 16.30
C ALA A 28 5.71 -0.12 15.28
N LYS A 29 6.64 0.84 15.21
CA LYS A 29 6.57 1.92 14.21
C LYS A 29 6.76 1.43 12.79
N LEU A 30 7.73 0.54 12.54
CA LEU A 30 7.99 0.01 11.21
C LEU A 30 6.83 -0.85 10.70
N ARG A 31 6.30 -1.73 11.56
CA ARG A 31 5.07 -2.50 11.26
C ARG A 31 3.92 -1.56 10.91
N SER A 32 3.68 -0.56 11.75
CA SER A 32 2.63 0.44 11.53
C SER A 32 2.84 1.21 10.22
N ALA A 33 4.07 1.58 9.89
CA ALA A 33 4.41 2.28 8.66
C ALA A 33 4.04 1.44 7.41
N ILE A 34 4.40 0.16 7.38
CA ILE A 34 4.02 -0.77 6.29
C ILE A 34 2.50 -0.80 6.13
N SER A 35 1.77 -0.92 7.23
CA SER A 35 0.31 -1.03 7.18
C SER A 35 -0.37 0.28 6.76
N ARG A 36 0.13 1.43 7.22
CA ARG A 36 -0.35 2.74 6.75
C ARG A 36 -0.04 2.97 5.26
N ALA A 37 1.14 2.59 4.79
CA ALA A 37 1.50 2.66 3.37
C ALA A 37 0.56 1.81 2.51
N TYR A 38 0.27 0.58 2.92
CA TYR A 38 -0.69 -0.28 2.23
C TYR A 38 -2.10 0.31 2.20
N TYR A 39 -2.61 0.82 3.32
CA TYR A 39 -3.96 1.38 3.35
C TYR A 39 -4.10 2.61 2.47
N ALA A 40 -3.11 3.51 2.46
CA ALA A 40 -3.10 4.67 1.57
C ALA A 40 -3.28 4.23 0.11
N VAL A 41 -2.43 3.29 -0.34
CA VAL A 41 -2.43 2.80 -1.71
C VAL A 41 -3.71 2.05 -2.05
N PHE A 42 -4.17 1.16 -1.17
CA PHE A 42 -5.33 0.33 -1.45
C PHE A 42 -6.59 1.16 -1.64
N HIS A 43 -6.83 2.16 -0.79
CA HIS A 43 -8.02 3.00 -0.92
C HIS A 43 -7.96 3.88 -2.17
N ILE A 44 -6.81 4.50 -2.46
CA ILE A 44 -6.61 5.28 -3.70
C ILE A 44 -6.82 4.40 -4.95
N ALA A 45 -6.28 3.18 -4.94
CA ALA A 45 -6.45 2.22 -6.03
C ALA A 45 -7.89 1.74 -6.18
N LYS A 46 -8.58 1.48 -5.06
CA LYS A 46 -10.00 1.10 -5.07
C LYS A 46 -10.84 2.22 -5.68
N ASP A 47 -10.65 3.46 -5.24
CA ASP A 47 -11.43 4.60 -5.72
C ASP A 47 -11.21 4.85 -7.23
N HIS A 48 -9.96 4.70 -7.70
CA HIS A 48 -9.65 4.74 -9.14
C HIS A 48 -10.31 3.60 -9.93
N ALA A 49 -10.28 2.37 -9.42
CA ALA A 49 -10.89 1.22 -10.09
C ALA A 49 -12.43 1.32 -10.12
N SER A 50 -13.04 1.75 -9.02
CA SER A 50 -14.49 1.94 -8.90
C SER A 50 -15.04 3.07 -9.77
N SER A 51 -14.21 4.02 -10.18
CA SER A 51 -14.58 5.08 -11.14
C SER A 51 -14.28 4.74 -12.60
N SER A 52 -13.85 3.50 -12.89
CA SER A 52 -13.64 3.04 -14.26
C SER A 52 -14.95 2.58 -14.92
N PRO A 53 -15.03 2.52 -16.27
CA PRO A 53 -16.23 2.04 -16.97
C PRO A 53 -16.62 0.59 -16.65
N ASN A 54 -15.64 -0.24 -16.27
CA ASN A 54 -15.82 -1.65 -15.93
C ASN A 54 -15.24 -1.91 -14.53
N PRO A 55 -15.88 -1.42 -13.46
CA PRO A 55 -15.30 -1.48 -12.12
C PRO A 55 -15.29 -2.92 -11.59
N PRO A 56 -14.32 -3.28 -10.73
CA PRO A 56 -14.37 -4.55 -10.01
C PRO A 56 -15.47 -4.54 -8.95
N ASP A 57 -15.98 -5.71 -8.57
CA ASP A 57 -16.82 -5.84 -7.38
C ASP A 57 -15.97 -5.51 -6.13
N ALA A 58 -16.27 -4.37 -5.53
CA ALA A 58 -15.57 -3.79 -4.39
C ALA A 58 -16.44 -3.70 -3.13
N SER A 59 -17.53 -4.49 -3.07
CA SER A 59 -18.49 -4.50 -1.96
C SER A 59 -18.36 -5.70 -1.02
N THR A 60 -17.43 -6.61 -1.30
CA THR A 60 -17.28 -7.89 -0.60
C THR A 60 -15.99 -7.98 0.21
N GLU A 61 -15.86 -9.00 1.07
CA GLU A 61 -14.61 -9.32 1.77
C GLU A 61 -13.45 -9.60 0.78
N ALA A 62 -13.77 -10.00 -0.46
CA ALA A 62 -12.82 -10.23 -1.54
C ALA A 62 -12.32 -8.94 -2.22
N THR A 63 -12.79 -7.75 -1.82
CA THR A 63 -12.47 -6.45 -2.45
C THR A 63 -10.98 -6.28 -2.73
N HIS A 64 -10.10 -6.64 -1.78
CA HIS A 64 -8.66 -6.49 -1.98
C HIS A 64 -8.12 -7.36 -3.13
N LYS A 65 -8.62 -8.59 -3.28
CA LYS A 65 -8.28 -9.46 -4.39
C LYS A 65 -8.84 -8.88 -5.69
N ASN A 66 -10.11 -8.48 -5.69
CA ASN A 66 -10.80 -8.00 -6.89
C ASN A 66 -10.16 -6.74 -7.47
N VAL A 67 -9.87 -5.73 -6.64
CA VAL A 67 -9.16 -4.51 -7.06
C VAL A 67 -7.80 -4.86 -7.66
N ARG A 68 -7.04 -5.75 -7.00
CA ARG A 68 -5.71 -6.16 -7.48
C ARG A 68 -5.79 -6.86 -8.84
N GLU A 69 -6.69 -7.83 -9.00
CA GLU A 69 -6.83 -8.58 -10.25
C GLU A 69 -7.35 -7.69 -11.38
N TRP A 70 -8.18 -6.69 -11.08
CA TRP A 70 -8.60 -5.67 -12.05
C TRP A 70 -7.41 -4.91 -12.64
N PHE A 71 -6.48 -4.43 -11.80
CA PHE A 71 -5.27 -3.77 -12.30
C PHE A 71 -4.40 -4.75 -13.13
N LYS A 72 -4.24 -5.99 -12.67
CA LYS A 72 -3.42 -7.00 -13.35
C LYS A 72 -3.95 -7.43 -14.72
N ALA A 73 -5.27 -7.35 -14.91
CA ALA A 73 -5.92 -7.67 -16.17
C ALA A 73 -5.70 -6.60 -17.26
N SER A 74 -5.15 -5.43 -16.90
CA SER A 74 -4.89 -4.37 -17.87
C SER A 74 -3.82 -4.77 -18.89
N PRO A 75 -4.02 -4.46 -20.18
CA PRO A 75 -2.99 -4.64 -21.21
C PRO A 75 -1.85 -3.61 -21.08
N ASP A 76 -2.09 -2.47 -20.41
CA ASP A 76 -1.02 -1.50 -20.13
C ASP A 76 -0.10 -2.07 -19.03
N LYS A 77 1.17 -2.31 -19.40
CA LYS A 77 2.21 -2.85 -18.51
C LYS A 77 2.36 -2.04 -17.22
N ARG A 78 2.16 -0.72 -17.27
CA ARG A 78 2.23 0.18 -16.11
C ARG A 78 1.07 -0.07 -15.15
N VAL A 79 -0.14 -0.22 -15.68
CA VAL A 79 -1.35 -0.50 -14.89
C VAL A 79 -1.29 -1.92 -14.31
N LYS A 80 -0.84 -2.89 -15.10
CA LYS A 80 -0.58 -4.25 -14.63
C LYS A 80 0.40 -4.29 -13.46
N ARG A 81 1.49 -3.53 -13.55
CA ARG A 81 2.48 -3.40 -12.47
C ARG A 81 1.88 -2.85 -11.18
N ILE A 82 0.94 -1.90 -11.25
CA ILE A 82 0.22 -1.44 -10.05
C ILE A 82 -0.47 -2.61 -9.34
N GLY A 83 -1.10 -3.52 -10.10
CA GLY A 83 -1.74 -4.71 -9.54
C GLY A 83 -0.76 -5.72 -8.92
N GLU A 84 0.43 -5.87 -9.50
CA GLU A 84 1.50 -6.70 -8.93
C GLU A 84 2.03 -6.10 -7.61
N ASP A 85 2.29 -4.79 -7.61
CA ASP A 85 2.82 -4.06 -6.47
C ASP A 85 1.79 -3.95 -5.32
N LEU A 86 0.49 -3.81 -5.61
CA LEU A 86 -0.60 -3.96 -4.64
C LEU A 86 -0.57 -5.33 -3.95
N GLY A 87 -0.27 -6.39 -4.72
CA GLY A 87 -0.11 -7.73 -4.18
C GLY A 87 1.06 -7.84 -3.21
N ARG A 88 2.21 -7.28 -3.58
CA ARG A 88 3.42 -7.24 -2.75
C ARG A 88 3.17 -6.49 -1.43
N LEU A 89 2.57 -5.31 -1.50
CA LEU A 89 2.24 -4.51 -0.32
C LEU A 89 1.26 -5.24 0.61
N ARG A 90 0.27 -5.96 0.07
CA ARG A 90 -0.65 -6.78 0.89
C ARG A 90 0.08 -7.86 1.66
N VAL A 91 1.01 -8.56 1.01
CA VAL A 91 1.83 -9.61 1.66
C VAL A 91 2.68 -9.00 2.76
N ASN A 92 3.36 -7.88 2.49
CA ASN A 92 4.17 -7.19 3.50
C ASN A 92 3.33 -6.73 4.69
N ARG A 93 2.14 -6.16 4.44
CA ARG A 93 1.19 -5.80 5.51
C ARG A 93 0.79 -7.02 6.33
N ASN A 94 0.38 -8.12 5.70
CA ASN A 94 -0.05 -9.33 6.44
C ASN A 94 1.04 -9.80 7.40
N ARG A 95 2.29 -9.84 6.94
CA ARG A 95 3.42 -10.22 7.77
C ARG A 95 3.58 -9.22 8.93
N ALA A 96 3.62 -7.92 8.63
CA ALA A 96 3.78 -6.87 9.63
C ALA A 96 2.66 -6.82 10.69
N ASP A 97 1.41 -7.14 10.33
CA ASP A 97 0.27 -7.06 11.24
C ASP A 97 0.06 -8.34 12.07
N TYR A 98 0.39 -9.52 11.53
CA TYR A 98 -0.05 -10.80 12.13
C TYR A 98 1.05 -11.80 12.46
N ASN A 99 2.27 -11.62 11.95
CA ASN A 99 3.36 -12.53 12.32
C ASN A 99 3.98 -12.06 13.63
N ASP A 100 4.11 -12.94 14.61
CA ASP A 100 4.80 -12.63 15.87
C ASP A 100 6.31 -12.47 15.65
N ASP A 101 6.89 -13.23 14.71
CA ASP A 101 8.30 -13.14 14.33
C ASP A 101 8.44 -12.48 12.94
N MET A 102 9.00 -11.27 12.93
CA MET A 102 9.32 -10.49 11.73
C MET A 102 10.82 -10.51 11.37
N GLY A 103 11.60 -11.35 12.05
CA GLY A 103 13.04 -11.41 11.90
C GLY A 103 13.74 -10.17 12.45
N LEU A 104 14.99 -9.97 12.03
CA LEU A 104 15.83 -8.87 12.51
C LEU A 104 15.25 -7.51 12.13
N LEU A 105 15.32 -6.52 13.05
CA LEU A 105 14.89 -5.14 12.81
C LEU A 105 15.44 -4.51 11.52
N ARG A 106 16.64 -4.92 11.09
CA ARG A 106 17.25 -4.46 9.83
C ARG A 106 16.46 -4.91 8.60
N GLU A 107 15.92 -6.12 8.61
CA GLU A 107 15.11 -6.65 7.51
C GLU A 107 13.71 -6.01 7.50
N LEU A 108 13.15 -5.75 8.69
CA LEU A 108 11.91 -5.00 8.82
C LEU A 108 12.06 -3.55 8.32
N GLN A 109 13.19 -2.90 8.59
CA GLN A 109 13.50 -1.56 8.06
C GLN A 109 13.56 -1.58 6.53
N LYS A 110 14.29 -2.52 5.92
CA LYS A 110 14.36 -2.65 4.45
C LYS A 110 12.98 -2.85 3.84
N THR A 111 12.18 -3.75 4.44
CA THR A 111 10.79 -4.01 4.02
C THR A 111 9.93 -2.75 4.10
N THR A 112 10.13 -1.93 5.14
CA THR A 112 9.45 -0.64 5.31
C THR A 112 9.83 0.34 4.22
N ASP A 113 11.13 0.51 3.96
CA ASP A 113 11.63 1.42 2.93
C ASP A 113 11.14 1.03 1.53
N GLU A 114 11.12 -0.27 1.21
CA GLU A 114 10.55 -0.81 -0.02
C GLU A 114 9.04 -0.58 -0.12
N ALA A 115 8.30 -0.78 0.97
CA ALA A 115 6.86 -0.53 1.02
C ALA A 115 6.53 0.95 0.75
N LEU A 116 7.30 1.87 1.34
CA LEU A 116 7.13 3.31 1.13
C LEU A 116 7.40 3.71 -0.33
N LYS A 117 8.52 3.27 -0.91
CA LYS A 117 8.87 3.54 -2.32
C LYS A 117 7.81 2.97 -3.27
N THR A 118 7.35 1.75 -3.00
CA THR A 118 6.30 1.10 -3.80
C THR A 118 4.97 1.85 -3.70
N ALA A 119 4.61 2.32 -2.50
CA ALA A 119 3.40 3.10 -2.30
C ALA A 119 3.42 4.44 -3.05
N GLU A 120 4.54 5.16 -2.98
CA GLU A 120 4.76 6.40 -3.76
C GLU A 120 4.65 6.16 -5.26
N TYR A 121 5.29 5.10 -5.76
CA TYR A 121 5.21 4.72 -7.17
C TYR A 121 3.76 4.49 -7.61
N ILE A 122 2.99 3.68 -6.87
CA ILE A 122 1.60 3.38 -7.23
C ILE A 122 0.75 4.65 -7.22
N ILE A 123 0.80 5.44 -6.15
CA ILE A 123 -0.01 6.66 -6.01
C ILE A 123 0.30 7.66 -7.13
N THR A 124 1.58 7.88 -7.42
CA THR A 124 2.02 8.76 -8.52
C THR A 124 1.46 8.29 -9.86
N ASN A 125 1.53 6.99 -10.15
CA ASN A 125 1.03 6.44 -11.41
C ASN A 125 -0.49 6.52 -11.49
N ILE A 126 -1.23 6.24 -10.40
CA ILE A 126 -2.70 6.38 -10.40
C ILE A 126 -3.13 7.82 -10.67
N HIS A 127 -2.53 8.82 -10.01
CA HIS A 127 -2.84 10.22 -10.30
C HIS A 127 -2.54 10.60 -11.75
N SER A 128 -1.43 10.11 -12.30
CA SER A 128 -1.09 10.35 -13.70
C SER A 128 -2.11 9.74 -14.69
N LEU A 129 -2.77 8.65 -14.31
CA LEU A 129 -3.83 8.01 -15.11
C LEU A 129 -5.16 8.78 -14.97
N SER A 130 -5.48 9.28 -13.78
CA SER A 130 -6.69 10.07 -13.54
C SER A 130 -6.66 11.43 -14.25
N ASN A 131 -5.48 12.07 -14.36
CA ASN A 131 -5.33 13.37 -15.04
C ASN A 131 -5.41 13.30 -16.57
N LYS A 132 -5.48 12.09 -17.15
CA LYS A 132 -5.55 11.86 -18.61
C LYS A 132 -6.95 11.54 -19.12
N ARG A 133 -7.93 11.42 -18.22
CA ARG A 133 -9.34 11.21 -18.55
C ARG A 133 -10.06 12.54 -18.63
#